data_AF-A0A8J4T1Q9-F1
#
_entry.id   AF-A0A8J4T1Q9-F1
#
_cell.length_a   1.000
_cell.length_b   1.000
_cell.length_c   1.000
_cell.angle_alpha   90.00
_cell.angle_beta   90.00
_cell.angle_gamma   90.00
#
_symmetry.space_group_name_H-M   'P 1'
#
loop_
_entity.id
_entity.type
_entity.pdbx_description
1 polymer ?
#
loop_
_entity_poly.entity_id
_entity_poly.type
_entity_poly.pdbx_seq_one_letter_code
_entity_poly.pdbx_strand_id
1 'polypeptide(L)'
;MHCYLFPNSRRAFRDTGYICVKKRDTADETEVLKHWFMLSSGNENCLVNFWLLRQLKLLVAFLRRFPTPSSRSSYGLSKPLSIHGSHEYDSSKALAACITAKFLEHKSELSMCLRAYYLEGEQLTEDKVMKLLEAFRIWFGLPSCQLLKPCLENAGKNPTLFNFLRSLRPACPVTTPVTNLVWLYNFLYAQNS
;
A
#
# COMPACT_ATOMS: atom_id res chain seq x y z
N MET A 1 -9.92 -17.63 13.70
CA MET A 1 -9.99 -17.71 12.22
C MET A 1 -10.68 -19.01 11.85
N HIS A 2 -12.00 -19.00 11.64
CA HIS A 2 -12.71 -20.18 11.13
C HIS A 2 -13.17 -19.88 9.70
N CYS A 3 -12.32 -20.20 8.73
CA CYS A 3 -12.80 -20.44 7.39
C CYS A 3 -13.68 -21.69 7.48
N TYR A 4 -15.00 -21.53 7.42
CA TYR A 4 -15.90 -22.67 7.25
C TYR A 4 -15.69 -23.23 5.85
N LEU A 5 -14.75 -24.17 5.76
CA LEU A 5 -14.74 -25.16 4.71
C LEU A 5 -16.06 -25.94 4.88
N PHE A 6 -17.01 -25.75 3.96
CA PHE A 6 -18.21 -26.59 3.92
C PHE A 6 -17.77 -28.06 4.05
N PRO A 7 -18.47 -28.92 4.81
CA PRO A 7 -18.03 -30.30 5.07
C PRO A 7 -17.60 -31.09 3.81
N ASN A 8 -18.20 -30.75 2.67
CA ASN A 8 -17.94 -31.36 1.37
C ASN A 8 -16.66 -30.87 0.66
N SER A 9 -16.06 -29.77 1.09
CA SER A 9 -14.88 -29.18 0.43
C SER A 9 -13.58 -29.95 0.68
N ARG A 10 -13.45 -30.60 1.84
CA ARG A 10 -12.31 -31.51 2.12
C ARG A 10 -12.37 -32.78 1.27
N ARG A 11 -13.59 -33.30 1.02
CA ARG A 11 -13.82 -34.44 0.13
C ARG A 11 -13.58 -34.02 -1.33
N ALA A 12 -14.16 -32.90 -1.77
CA ALA A 12 -13.93 -32.35 -3.10
C ALA A 12 -12.45 -32.17 -3.44
N PHE A 13 -11.64 -31.61 -2.51
CA PHE A 13 -10.20 -31.48 -2.75
C PHE A 13 -9.46 -32.81 -2.90
N ARG A 14 -9.82 -33.81 -2.09
CA ARG A 14 -9.22 -35.16 -2.22
C ARG A 14 -9.56 -35.79 -3.56
N ASP A 15 -10.76 -35.55 -4.07
CA ASP A 15 -11.28 -36.22 -5.25
C ASP A 15 -10.88 -35.51 -6.55
N THR A 16 -10.71 -34.18 -6.54
CA THR A 16 -10.42 -33.39 -7.76
C THR A 16 -9.03 -32.75 -7.77
N GLY A 17 -8.36 -32.65 -6.61
CA GLY A 17 -7.09 -31.93 -6.46
C GLY A 17 -7.22 -30.41 -6.41
N TYR A 18 -8.45 -29.85 -6.46
CA TYR A 18 -8.68 -28.40 -6.36
C TYR A 18 -9.99 -28.07 -5.63
N ILE A 19 -10.05 -26.89 -4.99
CA ILE A 19 -11.26 -26.36 -4.37
C ILE A 19 -11.74 -25.16 -5.17
N CYS A 20 -12.98 -25.20 -5.68
CA CYS A 20 -13.64 -24.01 -6.21
C CYS A 20 -14.11 -23.13 -5.06
N VAL A 21 -13.43 -22.00 -4.86
CA VAL A 21 -13.90 -20.95 -3.95
C VAL A 21 -14.77 -19.98 -4.75
N LYS A 22 -16.04 -19.85 -4.36
CA LYS A 22 -16.96 -18.88 -4.98
C LYS A 22 -16.43 -17.47 -4.72
N LYS A 23 -16.24 -16.70 -5.79
CA LYS A 23 -15.84 -15.28 -5.73
C LYS A 23 -16.87 -14.51 -4.89
N ARG A 24 -16.42 -13.77 -3.88
CA ARG A 24 -17.31 -12.93 -3.06
C ARG A 24 -17.65 -11.65 -3.82
N ASP A 25 -18.67 -10.94 -3.36
CA ASP A 25 -18.92 -9.59 -3.85
C ASP A 25 -17.70 -8.70 -3.57
N THR A 26 -17.40 -7.81 -4.51
CA THR A 26 -16.27 -6.88 -4.48
C THR A 26 -16.28 -5.94 -3.27
N ALA A 27 -17.48 -5.51 -2.84
CA ALA A 27 -17.67 -4.72 -1.63
C ALA A 27 -17.32 -5.56 -0.37
N ASP A 28 -17.79 -6.81 -0.35
CA ASP A 28 -17.50 -7.76 0.73
C ASP A 28 -16.02 -8.15 0.79
N GLU A 29 -15.32 -8.27 -0.34
CA GLU A 29 -13.88 -8.56 -0.38
C GLU A 29 -13.05 -7.42 0.24
N THR A 30 -13.45 -6.17 -0.02
CA THR A 30 -12.80 -5.00 0.58
C THR A 30 -13.00 -4.97 2.09
N GLU A 31 -14.25 -5.17 2.55
CA GLU A 31 -14.55 -5.20 3.98
C GLU A 31 -13.91 -6.41 4.67
N VAL A 32 -13.79 -7.55 4.00
CA VAL A 32 -13.08 -8.72 4.53
C VAL A 32 -11.57 -8.47 4.61
N LEU A 33 -10.95 -7.80 3.64
CA LEU A 33 -9.52 -7.44 3.72
C LEU A 33 -9.28 -6.40 4.82
N LYS A 34 -10.13 -5.37 4.91
CA LYS A 34 -10.11 -4.41 6.01
C LYS A 34 -10.27 -5.14 7.34
N HIS A 35 -11.28 -5.98 7.47
CA HIS A 35 -11.57 -6.73 8.70
C HIS A 35 -10.48 -7.75 9.03
N TRP A 36 -9.89 -8.44 8.05
CA TRP A 36 -8.74 -9.34 8.26
C TRP A 36 -7.51 -8.57 8.68
N PHE A 37 -7.23 -7.42 8.06
CA PHE A 37 -6.16 -6.54 8.47
C PHE A 37 -6.41 -6.01 9.88
N MET A 38 -7.62 -5.55 10.20
CA MET A 38 -8.01 -5.02 11.52
C MET A 38 -8.03 -6.11 12.60
N LEU A 39 -8.53 -7.32 12.33
CA LEU A 39 -8.58 -8.44 13.28
C LEU A 39 -7.23 -9.09 13.52
N SER A 40 -6.39 -9.22 12.48
CA SER A 40 -5.00 -9.63 12.65
C SER A 40 -4.19 -8.56 13.41
N SER A 41 -4.75 -7.34 13.51
CA SER A 41 -4.20 -6.15 14.17
C SER A 41 -5.00 -5.76 15.41
N GLY A 42 -5.50 -6.73 16.20
CA GLY A 42 -5.91 -6.47 17.58
C GLY A 42 -4.82 -5.81 18.45
N ASN A 43 -3.62 -5.61 17.91
CA ASN A 43 -2.60 -4.70 18.40
C ASN A 43 -2.37 -3.57 17.39
N GLU A 44 -2.17 -2.35 17.91
CA GLU A 44 -1.64 -1.14 17.24
C GLU A 44 -0.29 -1.35 16.48
N ASN A 45 0.20 -2.60 16.41
CA ASN A 45 1.55 -2.97 15.99
C ASN A 45 1.68 -3.57 14.58
N CYS A 46 0.63 -3.53 13.74
CA CYS A 46 0.71 -4.12 12.41
C CYS A 46 1.69 -3.40 11.47
N LEU A 47 1.77 -2.07 11.58
CA LEU A 47 2.73 -1.26 10.81
C LEU A 47 4.16 -1.50 11.27
N VAL A 48 4.38 -1.73 12.57
CA VAL A 48 5.72 -1.93 13.15
C VAL A 48 6.22 -3.38 13.03
N ASN A 49 5.39 -4.31 12.54
CA ASN A 49 5.86 -5.61 12.10
C ASN A 49 6.47 -5.51 10.70
N PHE A 50 7.76 -5.19 10.63
CA PHE A 50 8.48 -4.98 9.37
C PHE A 50 8.50 -6.20 8.46
N TRP A 51 8.46 -7.41 9.03
CA TRP A 51 8.40 -8.63 8.23
C TRP A 51 7.06 -8.71 7.50
N LEU A 52 5.95 -8.57 8.23
CA LEU A 52 4.61 -8.56 7.64
C LEU A 52 4.47 -7.45 6.59
N LEU A 53 4.95 -6.24 6.90
CA LEU A 53 4.87 -5.09 6.00
C LEU A 53 5.62 -5.33 4.68
N ARG A 54 6.80 -5.96 4.73
CA ARG A 54 7.54 -6.37 3.53
C ARG A 54 6.78 -7.41 2.71
N GLN A 55 6.20 -8.42 3.36
CA GLN A 55 5.40 -9.44 2.68
C GLN A 55 4.17 -8.82 1.99
N LEU A 56 3.47 -7.91 2.67
CA LEU A 56 2.33 -7.18 2.10
C LEU A 56 2.74 -6.33 0.91
N LYS A 57 3.89 -5.65 0.98
CA LYS A 57 4.43 -4.87 -0.13
C LYS A 57 4.77 -5.75 -1.34
N LEU A 58 5.40 -6.90 -1.10
CA LEU A 58 5.69 -7.88 -2.15
C LEU A 58 4.40 -8.44 -2.76
N LEU A 59 3.39 -8.73 -1.94
CA LEU A 59 2.08 -9.18 -2.41
C LEU A 59 1.40 -8.13 -3.29
N VAL A 60 1.39 -6.87 -2.88
CA VAL A 60 0.86 -5.77 -3.73
C VAL A 60 1.63 -5.67 -5.05
N ALA A 61 2.96 -5.76 -5.01
CA ALA A 61 3.78 -5.72 -6.22
C ALA A 61 3.50 -6.93 -7.15
N PHE A 62 3.33 -8.11 -6.58
CA PHE A 62 2.96 -9.33 -7.30
C PHE A 62 1.58 -9.20 -7.95
N LEU A 63 0.55 -8.80 -7.20
CA LEU A 63 -0.81 -8.64 -7.70
C LEU A 63 -0.90 -7.57 -8.81
N ARG A 64 -0.07 -6.53 -8.76
CA ARG A 64 0.01 -5.52 -9.83
C ARG A 64 0.62 -6.07 -11.11
N ARG A 65 1.58 -7.00 -11.00
CA ARG A 65 2.26 -7.62 -12.15
C ARG A 65 1.42 -8.73 -12.78
N PHE A 66 0.62 -9.42 -11.98
CA PHE A 66 -0.29 -10.47 -12.41
C PHE A 66 -1.72 -10.09 -12.04
N PRO A 67 -2.30 -9.08 -12.73
CA PRO A 67 -3.69 -8.73 -12.52
C PRO A 67 -4.53 -9.98 -12.77
N THR A 68 -5.44 -10.28 -11.84
CA THR A 68 -6.40 -11.37 -12.03
C THR A 68 -7.13 -11.15 -13.35
N PRO A 69 -7.13 -12.12 -14.27
CA PRO A 69 -7.81 -11.95 -15.55
C PRO A 69 -9.27 -11.60 -15.28
N SER A 70 -9.66 -10.44 -15.80
CA SER A 70 -11.06 -10.09 -15.96
C SER A 70 -11.74 -11.21 -16.71
N SER A 71 -12.92 -11.62 -16.26
CA SER A 71 -13.73 -12.66 -16.89
C SER A 71 -14.25 -12.16 -18.25
N ARG A 72 -13.36 -12.02 -19.24
CA ARG A 72 -13.67 -11.78 -20.65
C ARG A 72 -12.61 -12.41 -21.55
N SER A 73 -12.49 -13.74 -21.48
CA SER A 73 -11.99 -14.50 -22.62
C SER A 73 -12.70 -15.84 -22.72
N SER A 74 -13.92 -15.80 -23.24
CA SER A 74 -14.56 -16.98 -23.81
C SER A 74 -15.15 -16.57 -25.15
N TYR A 75 -14.38 -16.85 -26.20
CA TYR A 75 -14.74 -17.01 -27.61
C TYR A 75 -15.17 -15.77 -28.39
N GLY A 76 -14.76 -15.76 -29.66
CA GLY A 76 -14.95 -14.66 -30.59
C GLY A 76 -16.40 -14.38 -31.00
N LEU A 77 -16.49 -13.37 -31.86
CA LEU A 77 -17.67 -12.86 -32.55
C LEU A 77 -18.65 -12.00 -31.73
N SER A 78 -18.86 -10.79 -32.26
CA SER A 78 -19.88 -9.78 -31.94
C SER A 78 -19.71 -8.99 -30.63
N LYS A 79 -19.29 -7.72 -30.79
CA LYS A 79 -19.57 -6.62 -29.86
C LYS A 79 -21.07 -6.61 -29.51
N PRO A 80 -21.40 -6.34 -28.25
CA PRO A 80 -22.36 -5.30 -27.96
C PRO A 80 -21.73 -4.19 -27.12
N LEU A 81 -22.08 -2.94 -27.44
CA LEU A 81 -21.88 -1.80 -26.56
C LEU A 81 -22.66 -2.07 -25.26
N SER A 82 -21.96 -2.37 -24.16
CA SER A 82 -22.49 -2.20 -22.82
C SER A 82 -21.67 -1.14 -22.11
N ILE A 83 -22.19 0.09 -22.14
CA ILE A 83 -21.83 1.21 -21.28
C ILE A 83 -22.43 0.91 -19.91
N HIS A 84 -21.86 -0.02 -19.16
CA HIS A 84 -22.10 -0.18 -17.73
C HIS A 84 -20.75 -0.50 -17.13
N GLY A 85 -20.14 0.53 -16.52
CA GLY A 85 -18.85 0.43 -15.85
C GLY A 85 -18.94 -0.48 -14.64
N SER A 86 -18.79 -1.79 -14.84
CA SER A 86 -18.43 -2.69 -13.74
C SER A 86 -17.01 -2.29 -13.33
N HIS A 87 -16.89 -1.52 -12.26
CA HIS A 87 -15.62 -1.17 -11.67
C HIS A 87 -14.97 -2.48 -11.19
N GLU A 88 -14.09 -3.05 -12.01
CA GLU A 88 -13.44 -4.30 -11.64
C GLU A 88 -12.63 -4.11 -10.37
N TYR A 89 -12.88 -5.00 -9.42
CA TYR A 89 -12.18 -5.00 -8.15
C TYR A 89 -10.71 -5.34 -8.37
N ASP A 90 -9.85 -4.38 -8.04
CA ASP A 90 -8.41 -4.52 -8.08
C ASP A 90 -7.90 -4.77 -6.66
N SER A 91 -7.66 -6.04 -6.33
CA SER A 91 -7.19 -6.46 -5.02
C SER A 91 -5.85 -5.80 -4.64
N SER A 92 -5.01 -5.48 -5.62
CA SER A 92 -3.73 -4.80 -5.39
C SER A 92 -3.94 -3.36 -4.91
N LYS A 93 -4.90 -2.64 -5.52
CA LYS A 93 -5.28 -1.29 -5.11
C LYS A 93 -6.00 -1.30 -3.77
N ALA A 94 -6.93 -2.24 -3.56
CA ALA A 94 -7.66 -2.36 -2.31
C ALA A 94 -6.71 -2.61 -1.13
N LEU A 95 -5.79 -3.57 -1.25
CA LEU A 95 -4.80 -3.86 -0.21
C LEU A 95 -3.86 -2.67 0.03
N ALA A 96 -3.36 -2.04 -1.03
CA ALA A 96 -2.48 -0.88 -0.90
C ALA A 96 -3.18 0.31 -0.24
N ALA A 97 -4.46 0.54 -0.56
CA ALA A 97 -5.28 1.57 0.04
C ALA A 97 -5.52 1.31 1.53
N CYS A 98 -5.80 0.07 1.94
CA CYS A 98 -5.99 -0.27 3.35
C CYS A 98 -4.75 0.03 4.19
N ILE A 99 -3.57 -0.36 3.70
CA ILE A 99 -2.30 -0.12 4.41
C ILE A 99 -1.96 1.37 4.42
N THR A 100 -2.22 2.08 3.32
CA THR A 100 -2.02 3.55 3.25
C THR A 100 -2.96 4.30 4.20
N ALA A 101 -4.22 3.85 4.32
CA ALA A 101 -5.17 4.42 5.26
C ALA A 101 -4.68 4.32 6.71
N LYS A 102 -3.97 3.24 7.06
CA LYS A 102 -3.35 3.09 8.38
C LYS A 102 -2.25 4.10 8.65
N PHE A 103 -1.42 4.42 7.66
CA PHE A 103 -0.46 5.52 7.81
C PHE A 103 -1.17 6.88 7.93
N LEU A 104 -2.34 7.06 7.29
CA LEU A 104 -3.14 8.27 7.42
C LEU A 104 -3.77 8.44 8.80
N GLU A 105 -4.14 7.36 9.49
CA GLU A 105 -4.59 7.42 10.89
C GLU A 105 -3.52 8.05 11.80
N HIS A 106 -2.23 7.88 11.48
CA HIS A 106 -1.09 8.47 12.19
C HIS A 106 -0.49 9.69 11.48
N LYS A 107 -1.24 10.35 10.58
CA LYS A 107 -0.69 11.40 9.70
C LYS A 107 0.03 12.52 10.46
N SER A 108 -0.55 13.03 11.55
CA SER A 108 0.02 14.15 12.31
C SER A 108 1.39 13.80 12.89
N GLU A 109 1.46 12.68 13.62
CA GLU A 109 2.69 12.15 14.21
C GLU A 109 3.75 11.86 13.14
N LEU A 110 3.38 11.10 12.10
CA LEU A 110 4.27 10.78 10.99
C LEU A 110 4.80 12.03 10.27
N SER A 111 3.96 13.04 10.06
CA SER A 111 4.37 14.26 9.37
C SER A 111 5.43 15.02 10.18
N MET A 112 5.26 15.12 11.50
CA MET A 112 6.28 15.73 12.38
C MET A 112 7.59 14.94 12.32
N CYS A 113 7.53 13.62 12.45
CA CYS A 113 8.71 12.76 12.45
C CYS A 113 9.42 12.75 11.10
N LEU A 114 8.69 12.73 9.99
CA LEU A 114 9.25 12.80 8.65
C LEU A 114 9.93 14.15 8.38
N ARG A 115 9.39 15.26 8.90
CA ARG A 115 10.02 16.59 8.81
C ARG A 115 11.32 16.64 9.60
N ALA A 116 11.29 16.20 10.86
CA ALA A 116 12.49 16.12 11.70
C ALA A 116 13.58 15.26 11.03
N TYR A 117 13.19 14.09 10.50
CA TYR A 117 14.14 13.16 9.87
C TYR A 117 14.69 13.65 8.51
N TYR A 118 13.84 14.15 7.61
CA TYR A 118 14.24 14.47 6.23
C TYR A 118 14.63 15.94 6.01
N LEU A 119 14.04 16.88 6.74
CA LEU A 119 14.29 18.32 6.56
C LEU A 119 15.30 18.85 7.58
N GLU A 120 15.15 18.48 8.85
CA GLU A 120 16.02 18.97 9.92
C GLU A 120 17.25 18.05 10.06
N GLY A 121 17.10 16.76 9.77
CA GLY A 121 18.16 15.76 9.93
C GLY A 121 18.40 15.36 11.39
N GLU A 122 17.37 15.50 12.23
CA GLU A 122 17.42 15.14 13.64
C GLU A 122 17.37 13.61 13.81
N GLN A 123 18.10 13.13 14.83
CA GLN A 123 17.96 11.76 15.29
C GLN A 123 16.81 11.69 16.30
N LEU A 124 15.72 11.03 15.88
CA LEU A 124 14.58 10.77 16.76
C LEU A 124 14.96 9.67 17.77
N THR A 125 14.72 9.92 19.05
CA THR A 125 15.14 9.03 20.16
C THR A 125 14.03 8.10 20.64
N GLU A 126 12.78 8.37 20.29
CA GLU A 126 11.64 7.58 20.73
C GLU A 126 11.43 6.32 19.85
N ASP A 127 11.46 5.14 20.47
CA ASP A 127 11.43 3.84 19.78
C ASP A 127 10.16 3.62 18.94
N LYS A 128 8.99 4.05 19.44
CA LYS A 128 7.71 3.92 18.71
C LYS A 128 7.71 4.76 17.44
N VAL A 129 8.18 6.01 17.56
CA VAL A 129 8.32 6.97 16.46
C VAL A 129 9.29 6.45 15.38
N MET A 130 10.45 5.94 15.80
CA MET A 130 11.44 5.37 14.91
C MET A 130 10.89 4.16 14.14
N LYS A 131 10.11 3.30 14.81
CA LYS A 131 9.48 2.16 14.16
C LYS A 131 8.43 2.57 13.14
N LEU A 132 7.62 3.59 13.44
CA LEU A 132 6.59 4.08 12.54
C LEU A 132 7.20 4.78 11.30
N LEU A 133 8.25 5.57 11.51
CA LEU A 133 9.05 6.17 10.44
C LEU A 133 9.67 5.09 9.53
N GLU A 134 10.28 4.06 10.10
CA GLU A 134 10.88 2.97 9.33
C GLU A 134 9.83 2.15 8.57
N ALA A 135 8.67 1.88 9.19
CA ALA A 135 7.53 1.26 8.52
C ALA A 135 7.10 2.09 7.29
N PHE A 136 6.97 3.40 7.44
CA PHE A 136 6.63 4.30 6.33
C PHE A 136 7.66 4.20 5.20
N ARG A 137 8.95 4.26 5.52
CA ARG A 137 10.05 4.14 4.54
C ARG A 137 10.03 2.79 3.83
N ILE A 138 9.81 1.69 4.55
CA ILE A 138 9.70 0.34 3.97
C ILE A 138 8.52 0.27 3.00
N TRP A 139 7.33 0.72 3.42
CA TRP A 139 6.13 0.66 2.60
C TRP A 139 6.27 1.49 1.33
N PHE A 140 6.66 2.76 1.46
CA PHE A 140 6.80 3.68 0.33
C PHE A 140 8.12 3.50 -0.44
N GLY A 141 9.07 2.69 0.05
CA GLY A 141 10.33 2.43 -0.64
C GLY A 141 11.18 3.68 -0.78
N LEU A 142 11.32 4.42 0.32
CA LEU A 142 12.01 5.71 0.35
C LEU A 142 13.48 5.51 0.79
N PRO A 143 14.44 6.21 0.14
CA PRO A 143 15.83 6.24 0.59
C PRO A 143 16.02 6.78 2.02
N SER A 144 17.25 6.75 2.53
CA SER A 144 17.59 7.37 3.83
C SER A 144 17.61 8.90 3.75
N CYS A 145 17.55 9.57 4.91
CA CYS A 145 17.69 11.02 4.98
C CYS A 145 19.01 11.52 4.38
N GLN A 146 20.10 10.75 4.51
CA GLN A 146 21.40 11.09 3.94
C GLN A 146 21.36 11.29 2.42
N LEU A 147 20.51 10.52 1.72
CA LEU A 147 20.34 10.64 0.27
C LEU A 147 19.31 11.69 -0.11
N LEU A 148 18.20 11.82 0.63
CA LEU A 148 17.11 12.72 0.25
C LEU A 148 17.28 14.17 0.74
N LYS A 149 17.96 14.39 1.87
CA LYS A 149 18.08 15.73 2.48
C LYS A 149 18.71 16.77 1.54
N PRO A 150 19.84 16.50 0.85
CA PRO A 150 20.40 17.46 -0.12
C PRO A 150 19.44 17.77 -1.27
N CYS A 151 18.67 16.78 -1.73
CA CYS A 151 17.67 16.96 -2.78
C CYS A 151 16.47 17.79 -2.32
N LEU A 152 16.06 17.64 -1.06
CA LEU A 152 14.99 18.40 -0.44
C LEU A 152 15.41 19.86 -0.20
N GLU A 153 16.64 20.08 0.25
CA GLU A 153 17.22 21.43 0.38
C GLU A 153 17.25 22.17 -0.96
N ASN A 154 17.65 21.47 -2.04
CA ASN A 154 17.63 22.01 -3.40
C ASN A 154 16.22 22.33 -3.91
N ALA A 155 15.19 21.61 -3.45
CA ALA A 155 13.81 21.89 -3.81
C ALA A 155 13.27 23.18 -3.15
N GLY A 156 13.88 23.61 -2.04
CA GLY A 156 13.48 24.78 -1.26
C GLY A 156 12.55 24.44 -0.10
N LYS A 157 12.22 25.46 0.72
CA LYS A 157 11.45 25.30 1.97
C LYS A 157 9.98 24.88 1.74
N ASN A 158 9.35 25.38 0.68
CA ASN A 158 7.96 25.08 0.31
C ASN A 158 7.89 24.81 -1.20
N PRO A 159 8.41 23.66 -1.66
CA PRO A 159 8.42 23.35 -3.09
C PRO A 159 7.00 23.11 -3.60
N THR A 160 6.75 23.41 -4.87
CA THR A 160 5.60 22.83 -5.57
C THR A 160 5.81 21.33 -5.75
N LEU A 161 4.74 20.54 -5.93
CA LEU A 161 4.87 19.10 -6.19
C LEU A 161 5.79 18.81 -7.40
N PHE A 162 5.73 19.64 -8.44
CA PHE A 162 6.62 19.53 -9.60
C PHE A 162 8.09 19.72 -9.24
N ASN A 163 8.42 20.81 -8.52
CA ASN A 163 9.80 21.09 -8.10
C ASN A 163 10.33 20.03 -7.13
N PHE A 164 9.48 19.52 -6.25
CA PHE A 164 9.79 18.42 -5.37
C PHE A 164 10.13 17.14 -6.14
N LEU A 165 9.26 16.69 -7.04
CA LEU A 165 9.49 15.47 -7.83
C LEU A 165 10.72 15.58 -8.72
N ARG A 166 10.93 16.74 -9.35
CA ARG A 166 12.11 17.02 -10.18
C ARG A 166 13.40 16.88 -9.40
N SER A 167 13.42 17.36 -8.15
CA SER A 167 14.62 17.35 -7.31
C SER A 167 14.88 15.98 -6.68
N LEU A 168 13.83 15.23 -6.29
CA LEU A 168 13.97 13.94 -5.61
C LEU A 168 14.12 12.75 -6.55
N ARG A 169 13.55 12.79 -7.76
CA ARG A 169 13.53 11.62 -8.66
C ARG A 169 14.93 11.05 -8.94
N PRO A 170 15.98 11.86 -9.18
CA PRO A 170 17.33 11.35 -9.45
C PRO A 170 17.96 10.59 -8.27
N ALA A 171 17.61 10.93 -7.03
CA ALA A 171 18.14 10.28 -5.83
C ALA A 171 17.37 9.01 -5.42
N CYS A 172 16.19 8.79 -6.02
CA CYS A 172 15.35 7.63 -5.71
C CYS A 172 15.62 6.48 -6.70
N PRO A 173 15.66 5.22 -6.21
CA PRO A 173 15.73 4.05 -7.08
C PRO A 173 14.66 4.07 -8.17
N VAL A 174 14.96 3.47 -9.33
CA VAL A 174 13.99 3.35 -10.44
C VAL A 174 12.71 2.66 -9.96
N THR A 175 12.85 1.73 -9.01
CA THR A 175 11.77 0.95 -8.40
C THR A 175 10.85 1.74 -7.46
N THR A 176 11.20 2.96 -7.05
CA THR A 176 10.33 3.81 -6.22
C THR A 176 9.28 4.49 -7.12
N PRO A 177 7.99 4.13 -7.02
CA PRO A 177 6.95 4.72 -7.85
C PRO A 177 6.77 6.21 -7.54
N VAL A 178 6.44 7.00 -8.57
CA VAL A 178 6.15 8.45 -8.41
C VAL A 178 5.05 8.69 -7.38
N THR A 179 4.03 7.85 -7.34
CA THR A 179 2.95 7.93 -6.34
C THR A 179 3.45 7.89 -4.91
N ASN A 180 4.54 7.16 -4.63
CA ASN A 180 5.11 7.09 -3.28
C ASN A 180 5.84 8.39 -2.91
N LEU A 181 6.44 9.07 -3.91
CA LEU A 181 7.02 10.40 -3.71
C LEU A 181 5.93 11.47 -3.51
N VAL A 182 4.78 11.34 -4.18
CA VAL A 182 3.60 12.19 -3.92
C VAL A 182 3.12 12.01 -2.49
N TRP A 183 3.08 10.78 -1.97
CA TRP A 183 2.78 10.55 -0.56
C TRP A 183 3.80 11.21 0.36
N LEU A 184 5.10 11.06 0.11
CA LEU A 184 6.13 11.75 0.89
C LEU A 184 5.92 13.28 0.87
N TYR A 185 5.64 13.87 -0.30
CA TYR A 185 5.31 15.29 -0.41
C TYR A 185 4.12 15.69 0.47
N ASN A 186 3.05 14.90 0.45
CA ASN A 186 1.86 15.18 1.24
C ASN A 186 2.13 15.13 2.75
N PHE A 187 2.95 14.19 3.22
CA PHE A 187 3.32 14.13 4.64
C PHE A 187 4.31 15.23 5.04
N LEU A 188 5.19 15.68 4.13
CA LEU A 188 6.14 16.74 4.43
C LEU A 188 5.50 18.14 4.36
N TYR A 189 4.69 18.43 3.34
CA TYR A 189 4.30 19.81 3.01
C TYR A 189 2.80 20.08 2.97
N ALA A 190 1.94 19.07 2.81
CA ALA A 190 0.51 19.33 2.88
C ALA A 190 0.13 19.56 4.35
N GLN A 191 -0.24 20.81 4.69
CA GLN A 191 -0.77 21.12 6.01
C GLN A 191 -2.04 20.29 6.26
N ASN A 192 -2.29 19.93 7.51
CA ASN A 192 -3.48 19.20 7.95
C ASN A 192 -4.74 19.96 7.50
N SER A 193 -5.25 19.61 6.31
CA SER A 193 -6.61 19.90 5.88
C SER A 193 -7.57 19.00 6.64
#